data_AF-A0A1F7BKD8-F1
#
_entry.id   AF-A0A1F7BKD8-F1
#
_cell.length_a   1.000
_cell.length_b   1.000
_cell.length_c   1.000
_cell.angle_alpha   90.00
_cell.angle_beta   90.00
_cell.angle_gamma   90.00
#
_symmetry.space_group_name_H-M   'P 1'
#
loop_
_entity.id
_entity.type
_entity.pdbx_description
1 polymer ?
#
loop_
_entity_poly.entity_id
_entity_poly.type
_entity_poly.pdbx_seq_one_letter_code
_entity_poly.pdbx_strand_id
1 'polypeptide(L)'
;MDRFDYDDAALACDKVVKEVEKRGLKPDDIQEGLILGSGLGGFVDERLDHEKRVAIPFWEILGQLGIDPGSDSVKGHSKELVIAPLKGDTAEHPVLIMAQSGREHLYQGIHPKRATFWLRVMQLLGVKVLGGSTATGVVTPETIRVPQIVLIHSDNDDIGDNPLIGHHEIDGNGEDLWGPRFPHLNEEYPEDTRGVVKDVAKKEGIRLAEGLYIRTPTAPCYERPEDVYRMRTLARDIWREGGMQRVDNRFHGAPTAVVGMSTTYEAIVAQHATQSEKHPAFRDGRFFLAAATDYAGALDTQNFVTPPTHAEVEMRAGMLQENFAKLVRGTLLQLREQRKKHP
;
A
#
# COMPACT_ATOMS: atom_id res chain seq x y z
N MET A 1 -26.27 0.48 2.54
CA MET A 1 -25.14 0.06 1.67
C MET A 1 -24.42 -0.97 2.52
N ASP A 2 -24.96 -2.19 2.47
CA ASP A 2 -24.76 -3.24 3.48
C ASP A 2 -23.89 -4.32 2.82
N ARG A 3 -22.69 -3.90 2.42
CA ARG A 3 -21.73 -4.70 1.65
C ARG A 3 -20.31 -4.30 2.00
N PHE A 4 -19.40 -5.25 1.86
CA PHE A 4 -18.00 -5.16 2.30
C PHE A 4 -17.88 -4.91 3.81
N ASP A 5 -18.81 -5.50 4.56
CA ASP A 5 -18.87 -5.52 6.01
C ASP A 5 -18.13 -6.74 6.59
N TYR A 6 -18.30 -6.98 7.88
CA TYR A 6 -17.69 -8.05 8.65
C TYR A 6 -18.09 -9.43 8.15
N ASP A 7 -19.37 -9.64 7.86
CA ASP A 7 -19.84 -10.93 7.37
C ASP A 7 -19.26 -11.21 5.97
N ASP A 8 -19.23 -10.21 5.09
CA ASP A 8 -18.58 -10.34 3.78
C ASP A 8 -17.06 -10.62 3.94
N ALA A 9 -16.37 -9.93 4.84
CA ALA A 9 -14.95 -10.14 5.10
C ALA A 9 -14.65 -11.51 5.73
N ALA A 10 -15.50 -11.99 6.64
CA ALA A 10 -15.41 -13.30 7.26
C ALA A 10 -15.60 -14.42 6.23
N LEU A 11 -16.60 -14.30 5.34
CA LEU A 11 -16.81 -15.23 4.23
C LEU A 11 -15.62 -15.26 3.26
N ALA A 12 -15.00 -14.11 3.00
CA ALA A 12 -13.76 -14.04 2.22
C ALA A 12 -12.58 -14.72 2.94
N CYS A 13 -12.47 -14.56 4.26
CA CYS A 13 -11.47 -15.26 5.08
C CYS A 13 -11.66 -16.78 5.03
N ASP A 14 -12.89 -17.28 5.16
CA ASP A 14 -13.20 -18.71 5.05
C ASP A 14 -12.73 -19.30 3.72
N LYS A 15 -12.93 -18.55 2.62
CA LYS A 15 -12.42 -18.94 1.30
C LYS A 15 -10.89 -18.98 1.28
N VAL A 16 -10.23 -17.96 1.83
CA VAL A 16 -8.75 -17.92 1.92
C VAL A 16 -8.22 -19.10 2.73
N VAL A 17 -8.73 -19.29 3.95
CA VAL A 17 -8.38 -20.39 4.87
C VAL A 17 -8.51 -21.74 4.16
N LYS A 18 -9.66 -21.98 3.52
CA LYS A 18 -9.92 -23.23 2.81
C LYS A 18 -8.94 -23.50 1.68
N GLU A 19 -8.60 -22.50 0.86
CA GLU A 19 -7.64 -22.70 -0.24
C GLU A 19 -6.19 -22.88 0.26
N VAL A 20 -5.83 -22.24 1.37
CA VAL A 20 -4.52 -22.40 2.03
C VAL A 20 -4.37 -23.80 2.64
N GLU A 21 -5.38 -24.27 3.37
CA GLU A 21 -5.39 -25.61 3.98
C GLU A 21 -5.36 -26.73 2.93
N LYS A 22 -6.06 -26.58 1.80
CA LYS A 22 -5.99 -27.52 0.66
C LYS A 22 -4.58 -27.68 0.11
N ARG A 23 -3.72 -26.67 0.28
CA ARG A 23 -2.30 -26.72 -0.13
C ARG A 23 -1.38 -27.29 0.97
N GLY A 24 -1.94 -27.71 2.11
CA GLY A 24 -1.18 -28.20 3.25
C GLY A 24 -0.43 -27.11 4.01
N LEU A 25 -0.82 -25.84 3.81
CA LEU A 25 -0.27 -24.68 4.50
C LEU A 25 -1.17 -24.31 5.69
N LYS A 26 -0.62 -23.60 6.69
CA LYS A 26 -1.38 -23.15 7.85
C LYS A 26 -1.84 -21.71 7.66
N PRO A 27 -3.14 -21.40 7.81
CA PRO A 27 -3.63 -20.02 7.75
C PRO A 27 -2.97 -19.06 8.75
N ASP A 28 -2.63 -19.52 9.96
CA ASP A 28 -1.95 -18.73 10.99
C ASP A 28 -0.52 -18.28 10.59
N ASP A 29 0.06 -18.90 9.54
CA ASP A 29 1.35 -18.50 9.00
C ASP A 29 1.22 -17.30 8.04
N ILE A 30 -0.01 -16.84 7.70
CA ILE A 30 -0.26 -15.61 6.93
C ILE A 30 -0.02 -14.39 7.82
N GLN A 31 1.23 -13.96 7.91
CA GLN A 31 1.63 -12.88 8.82
C GLN A 31 2.01 -11.58 8.09
N GLU A 32 2.06 -11.58 6.77
CA GLU A 32 2.55 -10.47 5.96
C GLU A 32 1.59 -10.19 4.80
N GLY A 33 1.25 -8.93 4.57
CA GLY A 33 0.39 -8.46 3.49
C GLY A 33 1.17 -7.55 2.54
N LEU A 34 0.92 -7.68 1.24
CA LEU A 34 1.46 -6.77 0.22
C LEU A 34 0.36 -6.23 -0.68
N ILE A 35 0.35 -4.92 -0.94
CA ILE A 35 -0.50 -4.30 -1.96
C ILE A 35 0.38 -3.86 -3.13
N LEU A 36 0.27 -4.57 -4.25
CA LEU A 36 1.14 -4.35 -5.41
C LEU A 36 0.47 -3.40 -6.41
N GLY A 37 1.17 -2.31 -6.75
CA GLY A 37 0.73 -1.30 -7.70
C GLY A 37 1.09 -1.65 -9.14
N SER A 38 0.67 -0.80 -10.07
CA SER A 38 0.96 -0.95 -11.50
C SER A 38 2.47 -1.08 -11.76
N GLY A 39 2.85 -2.07 -12.55
CA GLY A 39 4.24 -2.34 -12.92
C GLY A 39 5.10 -3.01 -11.84
N LEU A 40 4.55 -3.30 -10.65
CA LEU A 40 5.29 -3.91 -9.52
C LEU A 40 4.79 -5.32 -9.15
N GLY A 41 3.85 -5.87 -9.94
CA GLY A 41 3.30 -7.21 -9.78
C GLY A 41 4.33 -8.33 -9.96
N GLY A 42 5.45 -8.06 -10.66
CA GLY A 42 6.53 -9.03 -10.88
C GLY A 42 7.13 -9.58 -9.58
N PHE A 43 6.91 -8.91 -8.43
CA PHE A 43 7.36 -9.40 -7.13
C PHE A 43 6.80 -10.80 -6.85
N VAL A 44 5.54 -11.01 -7.18
CA VAL A 44 4.86 -12.30 -6.99
C VAL A 44 5.59 -13.40 -7.76
N ASP A 45 5.91 -13.15 -9.03
CA ASP A 45 6.50 -14.18 -9.89
C ASP A 45 8.00 -14.40 -9.62
N GLU A 46 8.72 -13.38 -9.18
CA GLU A 46 10.17 -13.46 -8.98
C GLU A 46 10.55 -13.90 -7.56
N ARG A 47 9.76 -13.52 -6.56
CA ARG A 47 10.15 -13.59 -5.13
C ARG A 47 9.28 -14.50 -4.28
N LEU A 48 8.09 -14.89 -4.72
CA LEU A 48 7.29 -15.87 -4.01
C LEU A 48 7.57 -17.29 -4.52
N ASP A 49 7.36 -18.27 -3.64
CA ASP A 49 7.50 -19.68 -3.97
C ASP A 49 6.30 -20.16 -4.79
N HIS A 50 6.56 -20.58 -6.04
CA HIS A 50 5.52 -21.07 -6.96
C HIS A 50 4.97 -22.44 -6.58
N GLU A 51 5.77 -23.31 -5.95
CA GLU A 51 5.34 -24.65 -5.58
C GLU A 51 4.34 -24.58 -4.43
N LYS A 52 4.54 -23.64 -3.50
CA LYS A 52 3.66 -23.37 -2.35
C LYS A 52 2.66 -22.23 -2.59
N ARG A 53 2.46 -21.81 -3.85
CA ARG A 53 1.54 -20.72 -4.21
C ARG A 53 0.08 -21.17 -4.14
N VAL A 54 -0.75 -20.33 -3.52
CA VAL A 54 -2.20 -20.33 -3.63
C VAL A 54 -2.60 -19.03 -4.30
N ALA A 55 -3.30 -19.11 -5.43
CA ALA A 55 -3.80 -17.94 -6.16
C ALA A 55 -5.32 -17.98 -6.17
N ILE A 56 -5.95 -16.93 -5.65
CA ILE A 56 -7.40 -16.80 -5.54
C ILE A 56 -7.81 -15.56 -6.32
N PRO A 57 -8.44 -15.72 -7.49
CA PRO A 57 -8.94 -14.57 -8.24
C PRO A 57 -10.01 -13.80 -7.47
N PHE A 58 -10.00 -12.46 -7.59
CA PHE A 58 -10.96 -11.61 -6.89
C PHE A 58 -12.41 -11.98 -7.22
N TRP A 59 -12.69 -12.38 -8.47
CA TRP A 59 -14.04 -12.75 -8.90
C TRP A 59 -14.58 -14.04 -8.25
N GLU A 60 -13.72 -14.94 -7.76
CA GLU A 60 -14.20 -16.10 -6.99
C GLU A 60 -14.77 -15.66 -5.64
N ILE A 61 -14.08 -14.76 -4.95
CA ILE A 61 -14.53 -14.22 -3.67
C ILE A 61 -15.74 -13.30 -3.88
N LEU A 62 -15.64 -12.33 -4.79
CA LEU A 62 -16.77 -11.43 -5.08
C LEU A 62 -18.01 -12.20 -5.56
N GLY A 63 -17.82 -13.24 -6.38
CA GLY A 63 -18.90 -14.12 -6.83
C GLY A 63 -19.56 -14.89 -5.68
N GLN A 64 -18.77 -15.39 -4.71
CA GLN A 64 -19.30 -16.01 -3.49
C GLN A 64 -20.13 -15.02 -2.65
N LEU A 65 -19.74 -13.75 -2.65
CA LEU A 65 -20.51 -12.68 -2.01
C LEU A 65 -21.73 -12.25 -2.86
N GLY A 66 -21.91 -12.76 -4.08
CA GLY A 66 -22.98 -12.32 -5.00
C GLY A 66 -22.76 -10.91 -5.54
N ILE A 67 -21.51 -10.50 -5.71
CA ILE A 67 -21.09 -9.18 -6.20
C ILE A 67 -20.50 -9.36 -7.60
N ASP A 68 -20.99 -8.54 -8.54
CA ASP A 68 -20.40 -8.47 -9.88
C ASP A 68 -18.99 -7.84 -9.80
N PRO A 69 -17.93 -8.55 -10.22
CA PRO A 69 -16.58 -8.00 -10.26
C PRO A 69 -16.46 -6.80 -11.22
N GLY A 70 -17.39 -6.62 -12.16
CA GLY A 70 -17.34 -5.57 -13.18
C GLY A 70 -16.31 -5.86 -14.28
N SER A 71 -16.48 -5.21 -15.44
CA SER A 71 -15.69 -5.46 -16.65
C SER A 71 -14.40 -4.66 -16.76
N ASP A 72 -14.22 -3.60 -15.98
CA ASP A 72 -13.09 -2.67 -16.15
C ASP A 72 -11.80 -3.25 -15.56
N SER A 73 -10.96 -3.78 -16.43
CA SER A 73 -9.59 -4.18 -16.09
C SER A 73 -8.62 -3.02 -16.34
N VAL A 74 -7.90 -2.62 -15.30
CA VAL A 74 -6.68 -1.82 -15.46
C VAL A 74 -5.59 -2.77 -15.95
N LYS A 75 -4.86 -2.38 -17.01
CA LYS A 75 -3.73 -3.18 -17.50
C LYS A 75 -2.67 -3.34 -16.38
N GLY A 76 -1.97 -4.47 -16.39
CA GLY A 76 -0.98 -4.80 -15.37
C GLY A 76 -1.52 -5.29 -14.01
N HIS A 77 -2.84 -5.37 -13.79
CA HIS A 77 -3.43 -5.93 -12.57
C HIS A 77 -3.97 -7.34 -12.82
N SER A 78 -3.36 -8.36 -12.22
CA SER A 78 -3.83 -9.76 -12.35
C SER A 78 -5.14 -10.04 -11.59
N LYS A 79 -5.53 -9.15 -10.66
CA LYS A 79 -6.78 -9.21 -9.89
C LYS A 79 -6.92 -10.52 -9.10
N GLU A 80 -5.86 -10.89 -8.39
CA GLU A 80 -5.82 -12.08 -7.55
C GLU A 80 -5.15 -11.78 -6.20
N LEU A 81 -5.57 -12.54 -5.19
CA LEU A 81 -4.84 -12.71 -3.95
C LEU A 81 -3.88 -13.86 -4.12
N VAL A 82 -2.59 -13.60 -3.94
CA VAL A 82 -1.54 -14.61 -4.03
C VAL A 82 -0.95 -14.84 -2.66
N ILE A 83 -1.02 -16.08 -2.19
CA ILE A 83 -0.51 -16.48 -0.88
C ILE A 83 0.61 -17.49 -1.10
N ALA A 84 1.81 -17.12 -0.67
CA ALA A 84 2.97 -18.00 -0.70
C ALA A 84 4.06 -17.51 0.25
N PRO A 85 4.98 -18.38 0.68
CA PRO A 85 6.19 -17.94 1.35
C PRO A 85 7.15 -17.28 0.36
N LEU A 86 8.18 -16.62 0.88
CA LEU A 86 9.30 -16.17 0.04
C LEU A 86 9.99 -17.37 -0.61
N LYS A 87 10.40 -17.20 -1.85
CA LYS A 87 11.19 -18.18 -2.59
C LYS A 87 12.46 -18.53 -1.81
N GLY A 88 12.68 -19.83 -1.61
CA GLY A 88 13.82 -20.35 -0.84
C GLY A 88 13.59 -20.41 0.67
N ASP A 89 12.39 -20.12 1.17
CA ASP A 89 12.03 -20.37 2.56
C ASP A 89 11.77 -21.87 2.79
N THR A 90 12.73 -22.52 3.45
CA THR A 90 12.73 -23.96 3.72
C THR A 90 12.19 -24.32 5.10
N ALA A 91 11.63 -23.37 5.85
CA ALA A 91 11.04 -23.66 7.14
C ALA A 91 9.84 -24.61 7.00
N GLU A 92 9.62 -25.45 8.01
CA GLU A 92 8.43 -26.31 8.09
C GLU A 92 7.14 -25.48 8.22
N HIS A 93 7.23 -24.35 8.95
CA HIS A 93 6.21 -23.32 9.05
C HIS A 93 6.78 -22.00 8.53
N PRO A 94 6.79 -21.79 7.19
CA PRO A 94 7.31 -20.57 6.61
C PRO A 94 6.28 -19.45 6.77
N VAL A 95 6.75 -18.23 6.99
CA VAL A 95 5.84 -17.07 7.02
C VAL A 95 5.30 -16.84 5.60
N LEU A 96 3.98 -16.89 5.49
CA LEU A 96 3.24 -16.67 4.25
C LEU A 96 2.96 -15.18 4.05
N ILE A 97 3.12 -14.76 2.80
CA ILE A 97 2.80 -13.43 2.32
C ILE A 97 1.49 -13.52 1.54
N MET A 98 0.50 -12.72 1.91
CA MET A 98 -0.71 -12.47 1.13
C MET A 98 -0.52 -11.21 0.29
N ALA A 99 -0.19 -11.40 -0.99
CA ALA A 99 -0.03 -10.32 -1.96
C ALA A 99 -1.34 -10.08 -2.72
N GLN A 100 -1.90 -8.88 -2.56
CA GLN A 100 -2.94 -8.33 -3.41
C GLN A 100 -2.30 -7.87 -4.73
N SER A 101 -2.37 -8.72 -5.75
CA SER A 101 -1.77 -8.46 -7.06
C SER A 101 -2.74 -7.67 -7.95
N GLY A 102 -2.60 -6.36 -7.88
CA GLY A 102 -3.50 -5.40 -8.50
C GLY A 102 -4.59 -4.92 -7.53
N ARG A 103 -5.11 -3.72 -7.78
CA ARG A 103 -6.16 -3.09 -6.96
C ARG A 103 -7.26 -2.48 -7.80
N GLU A 104 -8.37 -2.23 -7.14
CA GLU A 104 -9.48 -1.44 -7.64
C GLU A 104 -9.33 -0.01 -7.14
N HIS A 105 -9.63 0.98 -7.98
CA HIS A 105 -9.45 2.39 -7.66
C HIS A 105 -10.75 3.15 -7.71
N LEU A 106 -10.85 4.19 -6.88
CA LEU A 106 -12.04 5.03 -6.78
C LEU A 106 -12.37 5.73 -8.12
N TYR A 107 -11.36 6.08 -8.92
CA TYR A 107 -11.58 6.66 -10.25
C TYR A 107 -12.27 5.71 -11.24
N GLN A 108 -12.35 4.41 -10.93
CA GLN A 108 -13.13 3.41 -11.68
C GLN A 108 -14.61 3.38 -11.25
N GLY A 109 -15.05 4.33 -10.41
CA GLY A 109 -16.38 4.34 -9.79
C GLY A 109 -16.50 3.37 -8.62
N ILE A 110 -15.38 2.83 -8.12
CA ILE A 110 -15.36 1.85 -7.03
C ILE A 110 -15.52 2.56 -5.70
N HIS A 111 -16.48 2.10 -4.89
CA HIS A 111 -16.71 2.66 -3.57
C HIS A 111 -15.49 2.44 -2.65
N PRO A 112 -15.10 3.41 -1.79
CA PRO A 112 -13.94 3.28 -0.90
C PRO A 112 -13.91 1.99 -0.07
N LYS A 113 -15.06 1.60 0.53
CA LYS A 113 -15.16 0.33 1.29
C LYS A 113 -14.81 -0.91 0.46
N ARG A 114 -15.10 -0.92 -0.85
CA ARG A 114 -14.75 -2.01 -1.77
C ARG A 114 -13.26 -1.97 -2.11
N ALA A 115 -12.72 -0.79 -2.42
CA ALA A 115 -11.31 -0.63 -2.77
C ALA A 115 -10.38 -1.08 -1.62
N THR A 116 -10.79 -0.89 -0.36
CA THR A 116 -10.03 -1.30 0.83
C THR A 116 -10.48 -2.63 1.44
N PHE A 117 -11.36 -3.39 0.77
CA PHE A 117 -11.95 -4.60 1.35
C PHE A 117 -10.90 -5.64 1.74
N TRP A 118 -9.86 -5.83 0.93
CA TRP A 118 -8.82 -6.82 1.17
C TRP A 118 -8.00 -6.55 2.44
N LEU A 119 -7.91 -5.30 2.89
CA LEU A 119 -7.27 -4.96 4.16
C LEU A 119 -8.06 -5.50 5.36
N ARG A 120 -9.39 -5.51 5.28
CA ARG A 120 -10.25 -6.11 6.32
C ARG A 120 -10.12 -7.63 6.35
N VAL A 121 -9.98 -8.26 5.18
CA VAL A 121 -9.66 -9.69 5.08
C VAL A 121 -8.29 -9.98 5.73
N MET A 122 -7.25 -9.21 5.38
CA MET A 122 -5.93 -9.33 6.02
C MET A 122 -5.99 -9.08 7.54
N GLN A 123 -6.84 -8.16 7.99
CA GLN A 123 -7.04 -7.86 9.41
C GLN A 123 -7.64 -9.04 10.16
N LEU A 124 -8.71 -9.65 9.65
CA LEU A 124 -9.32 -10.84 10.26
C LEU A 124 -8.39 -12.06 10.24
N LEU A 125 -7.51 -12.17 9.24
CA LEU A 125 -6.46 -13.19 9.19
C LEU A 125 -5.27 -12.91 10.13
N GLY A 126 -5.26 -11.77 10.84
CA GLY A 126 -4.21 -11.44 11.81
C GLY A 126 -2.88 -11.05 11.18
N VAL A 127 -2.88 -10.50 9.96
CA VAL A 127 -1.67 -10.04 9.28
C VAL A 127 -0.96 -8.99 10.13
N LYS A 128 0.34 -9.19 10.34
CA LYS A 128 1.16 -8.41 11.28
C LYS A 128 1.94 -7.28 10.63
N VAL A 129 2.37 -7.48 9.38
CA VAL A 129 3.16 -6.50 8.60
C VAL A 129 2.45 -6.21 7.30
N LEU A 130 2.41 -4.95 6.88
CA LEU A 130 1.84 -4.52 5.60
C LEU A 130 2.85 -3.71 4.78
N GLY A 131 3.05 -4.10 3.52
CA GLY A 131 3.78 -3.31 2.53
C GLY A 131 2.86 -2.84 1.42
N GLY A 132 2.80 -1.54 1.14
CA GLY A 132 2.07 -0.98 0.02
C GLY A 132 3.00 -0.42 -1.04
N SER A 133 2.53 -0.38 -2.29
CA SER A 133 3.25 0.27 -3.38
C SER A 133 2.31 1.05 -4.30
N THR A 134 2.79 2.04 -5.02
CA THR A 134 1.97 2.79 -6.00
C THR A 134 2.86 3.45 -7.05
N ALA A 135 2.33 3.73 -8.24
CA ALA A 135 3.01 4.56 -9.24
C ALA A 135 2.61 6.03 -9.05
N THR A 136 3.55 6.95 -9.25
CA THR A 136 3.37 8.37 -8.91
C THR A 136 4.10 9.30 -9.87
N GLY A 137 3.54 10.49 -10.03
CA GLY A 137 4.23 11.64 -10.62
C GLY A 137 5.07 12.38 -9.58
N VAL A 138 6.19 12.95 -10.02
CA VAL A 138 7.08 13.76 -9.17
C VAL A 138 6.56 15.19 -9.09
N VAL A 139 6.30 15.65 -7.86
CA VAL A 139 5.92 17.05 -7.60
C VAL A 139 7.17 17.90 -7.44
N THR A 140 8.22 17.40 -6.79
CA THR A 140 9.48 18.12 -6.53
C THR A 140 10.65 17.51 -7.32
N PRO A 141 10.86 17.90 -8.60
CA PRO A 141 11.86 17.30 -9.48
C PRO A 141 13.31 17.60 -9.07
N GLU A 142 13.52 18.55 -8.15
CA GLU A 142 14.84 18.91 -7.63
C GLU A 142 15.38 17.83 -6.67
N THR A 143 14.50 17.06 -6.03
CA THR A 143 14.85 16.06 -5.01
C THR A 143 14.66 14.61 -5.48
N ILE A 144 13.86 14.38 -6.52
CA ILE A 144 13.54 13.04 -7.04
C ILE A 144 13.92 12.95 -8.51
N ARG A 145 14.66 11.90 -8.88
CA ARG A 145 14.95 11.57 -10.29
C ARG A 145 13.95 10.57 -10.81
N VAL A 146 13.60 10.64 -12.08
CA VAL A 146 12.71 9.65 -12.72
C VAL A 146 13.53 8.63 -13.53
N PRO A 147 13.31 7.31 -13.37
CA PRO A 147 12.51 6.67 -12.32
C PRO A 147 13.28 6.52 -11.00
N GLN A 148 12.60 6.61 -9.86
CA GLN A 148 13.20 6.38 -8.53
C GLN A 148 12.14 5.86 -7.53
N ILE A 149 12.59 5.08 -6.53
CA ILE A 149 11.73 4.66 -5.42
C ILE A 149 11.70 5.76 -4.35
N VAL A 150 10.51 6.10 -3.89
CA VAL A 150 10.25 7.05 -2.81
C VAL A 150 9.55 6.32 -1.67
N LEU A 151 10.14 6.32 -0.48
CA LEU A 151 9.49 5.90 0.75
C LEU A 151 8.52 6.99 1.20
N ILE A 152 7.25 6.65 1.35
CA ILE A 152 6.23 7.57 1.83
C ILE A 152 6.33 7.65 3.35
N HIS A 153 6.49 8.86 3.90
CA HIS A 153 6.55 9.08 5.36
C HIS A 153 5.39 9.89 5.92
N SER A 154 4.56 10.43 5.03
CA SER A 154 3.33 11.15 5.33
C SER A 154 2.56 11.28 4.04
N ASP A 155 1.26 11.49 4.14
CA ASP A 155 0.46 11.89 3.00
C ASP A 155 -0.39 13.14 3.30
N ASN A 156 -0.94 13.69 2.23
CA ASN A 156 -1.96 14.70 2.28
C ASN A 156 -3.11 14.29 1.37
N ASP A 157 -4.30 14.32 1.94
CA ASP A 157 -5.52 13.92 1.28
C ASP A 157 -6.66 14.84 1.69
N ASP A 158 -7.18 15.59 0.72
CA ASP A 158 -8.28 16.53 0.89
C ASP A 158 -9.49 16.14 0.03
N ILE A 159 -9.63 14.84 -0.24
CA ILE A 159 -10.72 14.31 -1.04
C ILE A 159 -11.66 13.56 -0.09
N GLY A 160 -12.93 13.99 -0.06
CA GLY A 160 -13.95 13.58 0.92
C GLY A 160 -14.50 12.15 0.76
N ASP A 161 -13.67 11.17 0.41
CA ASP A 161 -14.05 9.77 0.14
C ASP A 161 -13.38 8.77 1.10
N ASN A 162 -13.09 9.19 2.33
CA ASN A 162 -12.48 8.37 3.37
C ASN A 162 -13.30 7.07 3.61
N PRO A 163 -12.68 5.87 3.56
CA PRO A 163 -13.36 4.56 3.68
C PRO A 163 -14.03 4.29 5.03
N LEU A 164 -13.75 5.13 6.04
CA LEU A 164 -14.37 5.09 7.38
C LEU A 164 -15.64 5.97 7.46
N ILE A 165 -15.97 6.74 6.41
CA ILE A 165 -17.23 7.49 6.37
C ILE A 165 -18.43 6.52 6.37
N GLY A 166 -19.43 6.87 7.16
CA GLY A 166 -20.68 6.12 7.30
C GLY A 166 -20.81 5.40 8.63
N HIS A 167 -21.70 4.41 8.68
CA HIS A 167 -21.90 3.57 9.85
C HIS A 167 -20.71 2.63 10.04
N HIS A 168 -20.24 2.57 11.29
CA HIS A 168 -19.31 1.55 11.73
C HIS A 168 -20.08 0.31 12.18
N GLU A 169 -19.42 -0.83 12.07
CA GLU A 169 -19.99 -2.11 12.40
C GLU A 169 -19.66 -2.39 13.85
N ILE A 170 -20.71 -2.42 14.67
CA ILE A 170 -20.62 -2.58 16.11
C ILE A 170 -21.12 -3.97 16.50
N ASP A 171 -20.48 -4.58 17.50
CA ASP A 171 -20.96 -5.84 18.06
C ASP A 171 -22.08 -5.64 19.09
N GLY A 172 -22.51 -6.73 19.72
CA GLY A 172 -23.59 -6.73 20.71
C GLY A 172 -23.30 -5.91 21.97
N ASN A 173 -22.05 -5.50 22.21
CA ASN A 173 -21.64 -4.62 23.31
C ASN A 173 -21.52 -3.15 22.89
N GLY A 174 -21.76 -2.85 21.61
CA GLY A 174 -21.60 -1.51 21.05
C GLY A 174 -20.15 -1.15 20.70
N GLU A 175 -19.25 -2.14 20.67
CA GLU A 175 -17.83 -1.96 20.33
C GLU A 175 -17.61 -2.14 18.83
N ASP A 176 -16.70 -1.35 18.26
CA ASP A 176 -16.38 -1.40 16.83
C ASP A 176 -15.58 -2.66 16.47
N LEU A 177 -15.99 -3.35 15.40
CA LEU A 177 -15.32 -4.55 14.91
C LEU A 177 -13.95 -4.25 14.28
N TRP A 178 -13.80 -3.10 13.64
CA TRP A 178 -12.64 -2.81 12.78
C TRP A 178 -11.60 -1.92 13.44
N GLY A 179 -12.01 -1.05 14.36
CA GLY A 179 -11.12 -0.13 15.08
C GLY A 179 -11.88 1.06 15.66
N PRO A 180 -11.26 1.99 16.38
CA PRO A 180 -11.97 3.08 17.04
C PRO A 180 -12.76 3.93 16.04
N ARG A 181 -13.87 4.52 16.50
CA ARG A 181 -14.69 5.42 15.68
C ARG A 181 -13.91 6.62 15.13
N PHE A 182 -12.94 7.10 15.90
CA PHE A 182 -12.10 8.25 15.58
C PHE A 182 -10.62 7.86 15.71
N PRO A 183 -10.03 7.18 14.71
CA PRO A 183 -8.62 6.81 14.78
C PRO A 183 -7.73 8.03 14.67
N HIS A 184 -6.61 8.03 15.40
CA HIS A 184 -5.53 8.98 15.11
C HIS A 184 -4.72 8.51 13.90
N LEU A 185 -4.18 9.47 13.14
CA LEU A 185 -3.41 9.22 11.92
C LEU A 185 -1.89 9.49 12.07
N ASN A 186 -1.43 9.90 13.26
CA ASN A 186 -0.03 10.29 13.50
C ASN A 186 1.00 9.19 13.19
N GLU A 187 0.59 7.90 13.18
CA GLU A 187 1.45 6.74 13.01
C GLU A 187 1.12 5.91 11.75
N GLU A 188 0.45 6.51 10.76
CA GLU A 188 0.18 5.85 9.47
C GLU A 188 1.46 5.34 8.79
N TYR A 189 2.56 6.06 8.98
CA TYR A 189 3.87 5.78 8.42
C TYR A 189 4.94 5.67 9.53
N PRO A 190 4.97 4.53 10.28
CA PRO A 190 5.77 4.39 11.49
C PRO A 190 7.27 4.63 11.26
N GLU A 191 7.89 5.42 12.13
CA GLU A 191 9.32 5.74 12.03
C GLU A 191 10.21 4.51 12.05
N ASP A 192 9.94 3.55 12.93
CA ASP A 192 10.75 2.34 13.07
C ASP A 192 10.78 1.53 11.77
N THR A 193 9.62 1.37 11.11
CA THR A 193 9.55 0.68 9.83
C THR A 193 10.24 1.47 8.72
N ARG A 194 10.11 2.80 8.70
CA ARG A 194 10.86 3.66 7.75
C ARG A 194 12.37 3.52 7.95
N GLY A 195 12.84 3.42 9.19
CA GLY A 195 14.23 3.15 9.54
C GLY A 195 14.73 1.84 8.92
N VAL A 196 13.96 0.76 9.06
CA VAL A 196 14.28 -0.55 8.46
C VAL A 196 14.39 -0.46 6.95
N VAL A 197 13.43 0.19 6.27
CA VAL A 197 13.48 0.36 4.81
C VAL A 197 14.73 1.12 4.37
N LYS A 198 15.08 2.20 5.08
CA LYS A 198 16.31 2.98 4.80
C LYS A 198 17.58 2.17 4.99
N ASP A 199 17.65 1.36 6.05
CA ASP A 199 18.79 0.47 6.29
C ASP A 199 18.95 -0.57 5.18
N VAL A 200 17.84 -1.17 4.74
CA VAL A 200 17.83 -2.14 3.63
C VAL A 200 18.26 -1.46 2.33
N ALA A 201 17.71 -0.28 2.01
CA ALA A 201 18.10 0.47 0.83
C ALA A 201 19.60 0.77 0.82
N LYS A 202 20.17 1.18 1.96
CA LYS A 202 21.60 1.41 2.11
C LYS A 202 22.44 0.15 1.89
N LYS A 203 22.02 -0.99 2.46
CA LYS A 203 22.70 -2.29 2.31
C LYS A 203 22.70 -2.77 0.85
N GLU A 204 21.58 -2.58 0.15
CA GLU A 204 21.40 -3.01 -1.23
C GLU A 204 21.93 -1.98 -2.27
N GLY A 205 22.44 -0.83 -1.82
CA GLY A 205 22.92 0.24 -2.70
C GLY A 205 21.79 0.90 -3.51
N ILE A 206 20.55 0.86 -3.02
CA ILE A 206 19.37 1.40 -3.68
C ILE A 206 19.25 2.90 -3.35
N ARG A 207 19.17 3.72 -4.40
CA ARG A 207 18.85 5.15 -4.26
C ARG A 207 17.38 5.30 -3.85
N LEU A 208 17.17 5.64 -2.59
CA LEU A 208 15.86 5.85 -2.00
C LEU A 208 15.66 7.35 -1.70
N ALA A 209 14.53 7.92 -2.12
CA ALA A 209 14.05 9.18 -1.58
C ALA A 209 13.03 8.90 -0.45
N GLU A 210 12.77 9.87 0.40
CA GLU A 210 11.74 9.82 1.44
C GLU A 210 10.91 11.10 1.32
N GLY A 211 9.59 11.00 1.11
CA GLY A 211 8.76 12.17 0.85
C GLY A 211 7.28 12.08 1.24
N LEU A 212 6.61 13.21 1.07
CA LEU A 212 5.16 13.40 1.18
C LEU A 212 4.46 12.84 -0.06
N TYR A 213 3.42 12.05 0.16
CA TYR A 213 2.51 11.63 -0.89
C TYR A 213 1.28 12.54 -0.92
N ILE A 214 0.90 13.04 -2.09
CA ILE A 214 -0.30 13.85 -2.24
C ILE A 214 -1.30 13.08 -3.10
N ARG A 215 -2.53 12.90 -2.61
CA ARG A 215 -3.57 12.28 -3.43
C ARG A 215 -4.16 13.31 -4.39
N THR A 216 -4.19 12.98 -5.69
CA THR A 216 -4.72 13.88 -6.72
C THR A 216 -6.25 13.87 -6.75
N PRO A 217 -6.92 15.04 -6.73
CA PRO A 217 -8.38 15.11 -6.85
C PRO A 217 -8.86 14.98 -8.31
N THR A 218 -7.95 15.00 -9.30
CA THR A 218 -8.31 15.01 -10.72
C THR A 218 -8.46 13.62 -11.33
N ALA A 219 -8.21 12.56 -10.56
CA ALA A 219 -8.25 11.18 -11.05
C ALA A 219 -9.60 10.89 -11.78
N PRO A 220 -9.58 10.22 -12.95
CA PRO A 220 -8.45 9.53 -13.59
C PRO A 220 -7.52 10.44 -14.42
N CYS A 221 -7.79 11.74 -14.52
CA CYS A 221 -6.90 12.67 -15.21
C CYS A 221 -5.62 12.90 -14.38
N TYR A 222 -4.47 12.86 -15.05
CA TYR A 222 -3.22 13.38 -14.46
C TYR A 222 -3.32 14.87 -14.13
N GLU A 223 -2.40 15.34 -13.32
CA GLU A 223 -2.43 16.70 -12.77
C GLU A 223 -2.22 17.75 -13.87
N ARG A 224 -2.87 18.91 -13.71
CA ARG A 224 -2.52 20.09 -14.51
C ARG A 224 -1.27 20.76 -13.94
N PRO A 225 -0.53 21.57 -14.73
CA PRO A 225 0.59 22.36 -14.22
C PRO A 225 0.23 23.21 -13.00
N GLU A 226 -0.97 23.81 -12.97
CA GLU A 226 -1.45 24.64 -11.86
C GLU A 226 -1.69 23.83 -10.58
N ASP A 227 -2.19 22.59 -10.73
CA ASP A 227 -2.33 21.67 -9.60
C ASP A 227 -0.97 21.35 -9.00
N VAL A 228 0.05 21.11 -9.84
CA VAL A 228 1.42 20.83 -9.39
C VAL A 228 2.07 22.05 -8.72
N TYR A 229 1.85 23.27 -9.23
CA TYR A 229 2.34 24.49 -8.56
C TYR A 229 1.74 24.66 -7.15
N ARG A 230 0.44 24.39 -7.01
CA ARG A 230 -0.24 24.38 -5.71
C ARG A 230 0.35 23.31 -4.79
N MET A 231 0.55 22.08 -5.29
CA MET A 231 1.15 20.98 -4.54
C MET A 231 2.60 21.27 -4.11
N ARG A 232 3.41 21.90 -4.97
CA ARG A 232 4.78 22.34 -4.62
C ARG A 232 4.77 23.36 -3.49
N THR A 233 3.84 24.32 -3.54
CA THR A 233 3.69 25.33 -2.49
C THR A 233 3.28 24.67 -1.18
N LEU A 234 2.26 23.80 -1.22
CA LEU A 234 1.81 23.02 -0.06
C LEU A 234 2.96 22.20 0.55
N ALA A 235 3.71 21.44 -0.25
CA ALA A 235 4.83 20.65 0.23
C ALA A 235 5.91 21.51 0.88
N ARG A 236 6.25 22.67 0.28
CA ARG A 236 7.22 23.62 0.86
C ARG A 236 6.74 24.19 2.18
N ASP A 237 5.47 24.54 2.28
CA ASP A 237 4.87 25.06 3.51
C ASP A 237 4.85 23.98 4.61
N ILE A 238 4.44 22.76 4.28
CA ILE A 238 4.51 21.60 5.20
C ILE A 238 5.94 21.40 5.71
N TRP A 239 6.95 21.45 4.81
CA TRP A 239 8.35 21.32 5.24
C TRP A 239 8.81 22.47 6.15
N ARG A 240 8.41 23.70 5.84
CA ARG A 240 8.73 24.86 6.67
C ARG A 240 8.14 24.71 8.06
N GLU A 241 6.83 24.45 8.15
CA GLU A 241 6.13 24.35 9.44
C GLU A 241 6.56 23.11 10.23
N GLY A 242 6.66 21.95 9.57
CA GLY A 242 7.11 20.70 10.18
C GLY A 242 8.55 20.77 10.67
N GLY A 243 9.45 21.40 9.91
CA GLY A 243 10.85 21.60 10.31
C GLY A 243 11.04 22.52 11.52
N MET A 244 10.02 23.32 11.90
CA MET A 244 10.04 24.11 13.13
C MET A 244 9.62 23.28 14.36
N GLN A 245 8.98 22.13 14.17
CA GLN A 245 8.61 21.23 15.26
C GLN A 245 9.83 20.44 15.74
N ARG A 246 9.97 20.28 17.07
CA ARG A 246 11.11 19.55 17.68
C ARG A 246 10.90 18.04 17.78
N VAL A 247 9.67 17.59 17.62
CA VAL A 247 9.27 16.18 17.82
C VAL A 247 8.98 15.45 16.52
N ASP A 248 8.76 16.18 15.43
CA ASP A 248 8.45 15.58 14.13
C ASP A 248 9.69 15.61 13.24
N ASN A 249 10.25 14.43 13.00
CA ASN A 249 11.48 14.28 12.21
C ASN A 249 11.25 14.01 10.72
N ARG A 250 9.99 14.00 10.28
CA ARG A 250 9.59 13.70 8.90
C ARG A 250 9.98 14.81 7.93
N PHE A 251 9.93 16.05 8.38
CA PHE A 251 10.01 17.24 7.54
C PHE A 251 11.37 17.95 7.66
N HIS A 252 12.44 17.17 7.55
CA HIS A 252 13.81 17.69 7.53
C HIS A 252 14.39 17.67 6.11
N GLY A 253 15.41 18.50 5.88
CA GLY A 253 16.07 18.59 4.57
C GLY A 253 15.22 19.31 3.51
N ALA A 254 15.41 18.93 2.26
CA ALA A 254 14.72 19.55 1.12
C ALA A 254 13.31 18.98 0.94
N PRO A 255 12.30 19.82 0.62
CA PRO A 255 10.95 19.37 0.32
C PRO A 255 10.94 18.28 -0.75
N THR A 256 10.31 17.15 -0.43
CA THR A 256 10.27 15.98 -1.30
C THR A 256 8.84 15.47 -1.37
N ALA A 257 8.22 15.53 -2.55
CA ALA A 257 6.83 15.16 -2.72
C ALA A 257 6.56 14.45 -4.06
N VAL A 258 5.63 13.51 -3.99
CA VAL A 258 5.05 12.78 -5.12
C VAL A 258 3.53 12.90 -5.09
N VAL A 259 2.89 12.68 -6.25
CA VAL A 259 1.44 12.72 -6.39
C VAL A 259 0.94 11.43 -7.04
N GLY A 260 -0.18 10.91 -6.56
CA GLY A 260 -0.78 9.70 -7.11
C GLY A 260 -2.29 9.63 -6.87
N MET A 261 -2.91 8.55 -7.37
CA MET A 261 -4.37 8.39 -7.38
C MET A 261 -4.90 7.42 -6.31
N SER A 262 -4.01 6.82 -5.50
CA SER A 262 -4.34 5.73 -4.58
C SER A 262 -3.67 5.89 -3.20
N THR A 263 -3.45 4.78 -2.49
CA THR A 263 -2.60 4.66 -1.29
C THR A 263 -3.15 5.29 0.00
N THR A 264 -3.64 6.53 -0.01
CA THR A 264 -4.05 7.18 1.26
C THR A 264 -5.21 6.44 1.94
N TYR A 265 -6.24 6.02 1.20
CA TYR A 265 -7.33 5.23 1.77
C TYR A 265 -6.88 3.85 2.29
N GLU A 266 -5.80 3.27 1.74
CA GLU A 266 -5.21 2.02 2.24
C GLU A 266 -4.44 2.26 3.55
N ALA A 267 -3.67 3.35 3.62
CA ALA A 267 -2.92 3.76 4.80
C ALA A 267 -3.87 4.08 5.99
N ILE A 268 -4.96 4.81 5.74
CA ILE A 268 -5.99 5.11 6.74
C ILE A 268 -6.59 3.82 7.31
N VAL A 269 -6.99 2.88 6.45
CA VAL A 269 -7.60 1.61 6.91
C VAL A 269 -6.58 0.75 7.66
N ALA A 270 -5.32 0.71 7.21
CA ALA A 270 -4.26 0.00 7.92
C ALA A 270 -4.02 0.62 9.31
N GLN A 271 -3.97 1.94 9.43
CA GLN A 271 -3.83 2.65 10.71
C GLN A 271 -5.03 2.44 11.63
N HIS A 272 -6.26 2.42 11.08
CA HIS A 272 -7.47 2.11 11.83
C HIS A 272 -7.42 0.69 12.43
N ALA A 273 -7.02 -0.29 11.63
CA ALA A 273 -6.87 -1.68 12.07
C ALA A 273 -5.83 -1.86 13.18
N THR A 274 -4.76 -1.05 13.19
CA THR A 274 -3.76 -1.11 14.27
C THR A 274 -4.30 -0.69 15.62
N GLN A 275 -5.36 0.13 15.63
CA GLN A 275 -6.00 0.63 16.84
C GLN A 275 -7.18 -0.25 17.28
N SER A 276 -7.48 -1.33 16.55
CA SER A 276 -8.54 -2.27 16.93
C SER A 276 -8.21 -3.02 18.22
N GLU A 277 -9.18 -3.09 19.12
CA GLU A 277 -9.11 -3.92 20.33
C GLU A 277 -9.46 -5.37 20.01
N LYS A 278 -10.37 -5.60 19.05
CA LYS A 278 -10.93 -6.91 18.73
C LYS A 278 -10.11 -7.67 17.68
N HIS A 279 -9.74 -6.99 16.61
CA HIS A 279 -9.00 -7.57 15.48
C HIS A 279 -7.78 -6.71 15.15
N PRO A 280 -6.78 -6.61 16.05
CA PRO A 280 -5.57 -5.83 15.78
C PRO A 280 -4.78 -6.43 14.62
N ALA A 281 -4.34 -5.59 13.69
CA ALA A 281 -3.48 -5.99 12.57
C ALA A 281 -2.41 -4.94 12.27
N PHE A 282 -1.42 -5.30 11.47
CA PHE A 282 -0.37 -4.42 10.92
C PHE A 282 0.51 -3.68 11.96
N ARG A 283 0.53 -4.14 13.22
CA ARG A 283 1.26 -3.49 14.32
C ARG A 283 2.78 -3.67 14.22
N ASP A 284 3.25 -4.73 13.58
CA ASP A 284 4.67 -5.09 13.58
C ASP A 284 5.46 -4.41 12.45
N GLY A 285 4.77 -3.71 11.55
CA GLY A 285 5.43 -2.88 10.56
C GLY A 285 4.53 -2.51 9.40
N ARG A 286 4.62 -1.24 8.98
CA ARG A 286 3.90 -0.70 7.83
C ARG A 286 4.83 0.16 7.00
N PHE A 287 4.90 -0.08 5.70
CA PHE A 287 5.69 0.74 4.79
C PHE A 287 5.00 0.89 3.43
N PHE A 288 5.11 2.08 2.84
CA PHE A 288 4.52 2.38 1.55
C PHE A 288 5.57 2.97 0.62
N LEU A 289 5.67 2.42 -0.59
CA LEU A 289 6.69 2.76 -1.57
C LEU A 289 6.04 3.32 -2.85
N ALA A 290 6.36 4.54 -3.19
CA ALA A 290 6.01 5.13 -4.48
C ALA A 290 7.11 4.85 -5.52
N ALA A 291 6.73 4.30 -6.66
CA ALA A 291 7.51 4.33 -7.88
C ALA A 291 7.27 5.69 -8.56
N ALA A 292 8.23 6.60 -8.46
CA ALA A 292 8.18 7.88 -9.15
C ALA A 292 8.53 7.65 -10.63
N THR A 293 7.54 7.73 -11.52
CA THR A 293 7.64 7.29 -12.93
C THR A 293 7.73 8.42 -13.94
N ASP A 294 7.39 9.64 -13.55
CA ASP A 294 7.28 10.79 -14.44
C ASP A 294 7.25 12.09 -13.64
N TYR A 295 7.25 13.22 -14.34
CA TYR A 295 7.10 14.53 -13.73
C TYR A 295 5.63 14.95 -13.80
N ALA A 296 5.03 15.19 -12.64
CA ALA A 296 3.63 15.57 -12.54
C ALA A 296 3.36 16.85 -13.33
N GLY A 297 2.21 16.93 -14.00
CA GLY A 297 1.86 18.06 -14.88
C GLY A 297 2.84 18.28 -16.04
N ALA A 298 3.71 17.30 -16.32
CA ALA A 298 4.80 17.39 -17.29
C ALA A 298 5.78 18.54 -17.02
N LEU A 299 6.05 18.81 -15.74
CA LEU A 299 6.96 19.89 -15.29
C LEU A 299 8.24 19.34 -14.66
N ASP A 300 9.34 19.34 -15.41
CA ASP A 300 10.66 19.04 -14.83
C ASP A 300 11.24 20.28 -14.09
N THR A 301 12.52 20.24 -13.74
CA THR A 301 13.21 21.35 -13.04
C THR A 301 13.33 22.65 -13.85
N GLN A 302 13.25 22.60 -15.19
CA GLN A 302 13.60 23.70 -16.09
C GLN A 302 12.58 23.94 -17.22
N ASN A 303 11.81 22.94 -17.64
CA ASN A 303 10.96 23.00 -18.83
C ASN A 303 9.69 22.14 -18.70
N PHE A 304 8.76 22.37 -19.63
CA PHE A 304 7.73 21.40 -19.94
C PHE A 304 8.36 20.19 -20.66
N VAL A 305 7.98 18.99 -20.24
CA VAL A 305 8.34 17.73 -20.90
C VAL A 305 7.13 17.14 -21.62
N THR A 306 7.34 16.09 -22.41
CA THR A 306 6.22 15.34 -22.99
C THR A 306 5.42 14.67 -21.88
N PRO A 307 4.08 14.89 -21.80
CA PRO A 307 3.24 14.21 -20.84
C PRO A 307 3.32 12.69 -21.00
N PRO A 308 3.36 11.91 -19.91
CA PRO A 308 3.45 10.47 -20.00
C PRO A 308 2.12 9.85 -20.46
N THR A 309 2.22 8.81 -21.27
CA THR A 309 1.14 7.84 -21.45
C THR A 309 1.13 6.85 -20.29
N HIS A 310 -0.01 6.21 -20.03
CA HIS A 310 -0.09 5.19 -18.98
C HIS A 310 0.83 3.98 -19.25
N ALA A 311 1.08 3.64 -20.51
CA ALA A 311 2.03 2.59 -20.87
C ALA A 311 3.48 2.95 -20.49
N GLU A 312 3.86 4.23 -20.59
CA GLU A 312 5.18 4.69 -20.15
C GLU A 312 5.32 4.68 -18.63
N VAL A 313 4.23 4.97 -17.90
CA VAL A 313 4.17 4.82 -16.43
C VAL A 313 4.44 3.37 -16.04
N GLU A 314 3.72 2.41 -16.63
CA GLU A 314 3.92 0.97 -16.38
C GLU A 314 5.34 0.52 -16.72
N MET A 315 5.86 0.93 -17.87
CA MET A 315 7.22 0.60 -18.31
C MET A 315 8.28 1.10 -17.32
N ARG A 316 8.19 2.36 -16.88
CA ARG A 316 9.16 2.96 -15.95
C ARG A 316 9.04 2.40 -14.54
N ALA A 317 7.83 2.05 -14.09
CA ALA A 317 7.66 1.28 -12.86
C ALA A 317 8.35 -0.08 -12.95
N GLY A 318 8.21 -0.78 -14.09
CA GLY A 318 8.90 -2.04 -14.36
C GLY A 318 10.43 -1.93 -14.35
N MET A 319 11.01 -0.78 -14.71
CA MET A 319 12.46 -0.54 -14.59
C MET A 319 12.95 -0.56 -13.12
N LEU A 320 12.07 -0.26 -12.16
CA LEU A 320 12.38 -0.28 -10.73
C LEU A 320 12.15 -1.65 -10.08
N GLN A 321 11.59 -2.61 -10.82
CA GLN A 321 11.11 -3.90 -10.30
C GLN A 321 12.15 -4.65 -9.46
N GLU A 322 13.39 -4.79 -9.95
CA GLU A 322 14.43 -5.52 -9.23
C GLU A 322 14.81 -4.83 -7.90
N ASN A 323 14.98 -3.50 -7.92
CA ASN A 323 15.29 -2.73 -6.72
C ASN A 323 14.13 -2.74 -5.74
N PHE A 324 12.90 -2.60 -6.24
CA PHE A 324 11.68 -2.72 -5.44
C PHE A 324 11.61 -4.09 -4.76
N ALA A 325 11.84 -5.16 -5.52
CA ALA A 325 11.78 -6.52 -5.00
C ALA A 325 12.84 -6.81 -3.94
N LYS A 326 14.08 -6.34 -4.14
CA LYS A 326 15.14 -6.40 -3.12
C LYS A 326 14.75 -5.63 -1.86
N LEU A 327 14.23 -4.42 -2.01
CA LEU A 327 13.86 -3.55 -0.90
C LEU A 327 12.72 -4.16 -0.07
N VAL A 328 11.64 -4.61 -0.72
CA VAL A 328 10.50 -5.27 -0.06
C VAL A 328 10.97 -6.54 0.65
N ARG A 329 11.68 -7.44 -0.05
CA ARG A 329 12.16 -8.70 0.54
C ARG A 329 13.09 -8.44 1.73
N GLY A 330 14.06 -7.54 1.59
CA GLY A 330 15.00 -7.20 2.66
C GLY A 330 14.29 -6.58 3.87
N THR A 331 13.29 -5.73 3.63
CA THR A 331 12.47 -5.12 4.70
C THR A 331 11.68 -6.17 5.46
N LEU A 332 10.95 -7.06 4.76
CA LEU A 332 10.20 -8.15 5.38
C LEU A 332 11.11 -9.05 6.22
N LEU A 333 12.26 -9.46 5.68
CA LEU A 333 13.23 -10.29 6.41
C LEU A 333 13.79 -9.57 7.64
N GLN A 334 14.12 -8.28 7.54
CA GLN A 334 14.64 -7.52 8.67
C GLN A 334 13.58 -7.31 9.77
N LEU A 335 12.32 -7.09 9.40
CA LEU A 335 11.19 -7.01 10.35
C LEU A 335 10.93 -8.37 11.03
N ARG A 336 10.98 -9.50 10.29
CA ARG A 336 10.90 -10.85 10.86
C ARG A 336 11.94 -11.06 11.96
N GLU A 337 13.17 -10.62 11.73
CA GLU A 337 14.26 -10.75 12.71
C GLU A 337 14.09 -9.84 13.93
N GLN A 338 13.50 -8.65 13.77
CA GLN A 338 13.17 -7.77 14.90
C GLN A 338 12.08 -8.37 15.79
N ARG A 339 11.02 -8.95 15.22
CA ARG A 339 9.95 -9.63 15.97
C ARG A 339 10.46 -10.79 16.81
N LYS A 340 11.40 -11.58 16.29
CA LYS A 340 12.00 -12.68 17.07
C LYS A 340 12.73 -12.19 18.33
N LYS A 341 13.22 -10.94 18.35
CA LYS A 341 13.94 -10.35 19.49
C LYS A 341 13.01 -9.69 20.51
N HIS A 342 11.81 -9.31 20.09
CA HIS A 342 10.79 -8.66 20.92
C HIS A 342 9.42 -9.31 20.63
N PRO A 343 9.20 -10.55 21.11
CA PRO A 343 8.03 -11.35 20.76
C PRO A 343 6.72 -10.87 21.38
#